data_AF-R9JCT7-F1
#
_entry.id   AF-R9JCT7-F1
#
_cell.length_a   1.000
_cell.length_b   1.000
_cell.length_c   1.000
_cell.angle_alpha   90.00
_cell.angle_beta   90.00
_cell.angle_gamma   90.00
#
_symmetry.space_group_name_H-M   'P 1'
#
loop_
_entity.id
_entity.type
_entity.pdbx_description
1 polymer ?
#
loop_
_entity_poly.entity_id
_entity_poly.type
_entity_poly.pdbx_seq_one_letter_code
_entity_poly.pdbx_strand_id
1 'polypeptide(L)'
;MGKPVYPIERINLAAGTFFEDGEHILYVNGKYEGESDIGRLMHDFNCTRADDMNYELMAERTRYLKENPKGVSEMCKVMEDMRNETLKESAINTARRMLADGILALEKIAEYAGLSVDEVKKLQTDKNA
;
A
#
# COMPACT_ATOMS: atom_id res chain seq x y z
N MET A 1 25.17 12.16 -0.59
CA MET A 1 24.33 11.20 0.14
C MET A 1 23.56 11.93 1.22
N GLY A 2 22.27 11.63 1.40
CA GLY A 2 21.46 12.18 2.50
C GLY A 2 21.84 11.58 3.85
N LYS A 3 21.33 12.16 4.94
CA LYS A 3 21.44 11.57 6.28
C LYS A 3 20.54 10.33 6.41
N PRO A 4 20.86 9.39 7.32
CA PRO A 4 20.04 8.22 7.55
C PRO A 4 18.73 8.53 8.30
N VAL A 5 18.76 9.52 9.21
CA VAL A 5 17.60 9.98 9.99
C VAL A 5 17.55 11.50 9.97
N TYR A 6 16.35 12.04 9.84
CA TYR A 6 16.07 13.47 9.94
C TYR A 6 15.10 13.71 11.10
N PRO A 7 15.58 14.23 12.23
CA PRO A 7 14.70 14.70 13.30
C PRO A 7 14.00 15.98 12.86
N ILE A 8 12.68 16.01 13.04
CA ILE A 8 11.80 17.13 12.72
C ILE A 8 10.96 17.44 13.95
N GLU A 9 10.92 18.73 14.28
CA GLU A 9 10.13 19.26 15.39
C GLU A 9 9.02 20.18 14.87
N ARG A 10 7.89 20.19 15.58
CA ARG A 10 6.81 21.13 15.28
C ARG A 10 7.08 22.48 15.94
N ILE A 11 6.85 23.54 15.18
CA ILE A 11 7.05 24.93 15.63
C ILE A 11 5.72 25.66 15.57
N ASN A 12 5.38 26.38 16.64
CA ASN A 12 4.33 27.38 16.60
C ASN A 12 4.83 28.59 15.83
N LEU A 13 4.36 28.78 14.60
CA LEU A 13 4.82 29.86 13.72
C LEU A 13 4.54 31.26 14.25
N ALA A 14 3.48 31.44 15.05
CA ALA A 14 3.15 32.74 15.65
C ALA A 14 4.07 33.08 16.83
N ALA A 15 4.45 32.08 17.64
CA ALA A 15 5.34 32.26 18.80
C ALA A 15 6.83 32.11 18.46
N GLY A 16 7.16 31.46 17.33
CA GLY A 16 8.54 31.15 16.94
C GLY A 16 9.22 30.08 17.82
N THR A 17 8.46 29.38 18.66
CA THR A 17 8.96 28.36 19.61
C THR A 17 8.47 26.96 19.23
N PHE A 18 9.11 25.94 19.79
CA PHE A 18 8.60 24.58 19.68
C PHE A 18 7.19 24.47 20.24
N PHE A 19 6.42 23.54 19.69
CA PHE A 19 5.05 23.29 20.12
C PHE A 19 4.99 22.55 21.47
N GLU A 20 6.06 21.84 21.85
CA GLU A 20 6.23 21.17 23.15
C GLU A 20 5.08 20.19 23.51
N ASP A 21 4.51 19.50 22.51
CA ASP A 21 3.48 18.48 22.70
C ASP A 21 4.04 17.10 23.13
N GLY A 22 5.37 16.97 23.21
CA GLY A 22 6.05 15.71 23.48
C GLY A 22 6.12 14.76 22.27
N GLU A 23 5.64 15.17 21.09
CA GLU A 23 5.75 14.40 19.87
C GLU A 23 7.04 14.76 19.11
N HIS A 24 7.89 13.76 18.88
CA HIS A 24 9.11 13.90 18.09
C HIS A 24 9.00 13.09 16.80
N ILE A 25 9.32 13.70 15.66
CA ILE A 25 9.18 13.06 14.34
C ILE A 25 10.56 12.70 13.81
N LEU A 26 10.78 11.42 13.53
CA LEU A 26 11.99 10.94 12.88
C LEU A 26 11.66 10.42 11.48
N TYR A 27 12.13 11.12 10.44
CA TYR A 27 12.09 10.60 9.09
C TYR A 27 13.31 9.72 8.82
N VAL A 28 13.08 8.46 8.53
CA VAL A 28 14.13 7.50 8.18
C VAL A 28 14.28 7.45 6.66
N ASN A 29 15.52 7.55 6.19
CA ASN A 29 15.84 7.51 4.78
C ASN A 29 15.98 6.07 4.27
N GLY A 30 14.91 5.54 3.66
CA GLY A 30 14.84 4.19 3.07
C GLY A 30 15.90 3.86 2.00
N LYS A 31 16.53 4.89 1.41
CA LYS A 31 17.55 4.75 0.35
C LYS A 31 18.98 4.97 0.85
N TYR A 32 19.17 4.99 2.17
CA TYR A 32 20.50 5.21 2.74
C TYR A 32 21.34 3.92 2.64
N GLU A 33 22.50 4.01 1.99
CA GLU A 33 23.40 2.87 1.70
C GLU A 33 24.72 2.93 2.49
N GLY A 34 24.70 3.46 3.72
CA GLY A 34 25.90 3.54 4.54
C GLY A 34 26.18 2.29 5.39
N GLU A 35 27.41 2.12 5.84
CA GLU A 35 27.85 0.95 6.63
C GLU A 35 27.37 0.93 8.10
N SER A 36 26.72 2.01 8.56
CA SER A 36 26.13 2.08 9.90
C SER A 36 24.98 1.08 10.06
N ASP A 37 24.62 0.75 11.30
CA ASP A 37 23.51 -0.14 11.64
C ASP A 37 22.22 0.17 10.88
N ILE A 38 21.83 1.45 10.81
CA ILE A 38 20.64 1.86 10.07
C ILE A 38 20.77 1.64 8.56
N GLY A 39 21.97 1.77 7.99
CA GLY A 39 22.18 1.51 6.56
C GLY A 39 22.20 0.01 6.25
N ARG A 40 22.75 -0.82 7.14
CA ARG A 40 22.57 -2.29 7.07
C ARG A 40 21.09 -2.69 7.20
N LEU A 41 20.33 -1.96 8.02
CA LEU A 41 18.89 -2.19 8.13
C LEU A 41 18.16 -1.79 6.84
N MET A 42 18.50 -0.64 6.25
CA MET A 42 17.93 -0.20 4.97
C MET A 42 18.31 -1.14 3.82
N HIS A 43 19.52 -1.71 3.82
CA HIS A 43 19.91 -2.78 2.93
C HIS A 43 18.93 -3.96 3.06
N ASP A 44 18.69 -4.45 4.27
CA ASP A 44 17.81 -5.60 4.50
C ASP A 44 16.36 -5.34 4.09
N PHE A 45 15.83 -4.13 4.32
CA PHE A 45 14.50 -3.75 3.85
C PHE A 45 14.36 -3.80 2.32
N ASN A 46 15.44 -3.55 1.58
CA ASN A 46 15.47 -3.63 0.12
C ASN A 46 15.95 -4.99 -0.39
N CYS A 47 16.45 -5.86 0.48
CA CYS A 47 16.99 -7.15 0.12
C CYS A 47 15.87 -8.17 -0.12
N THR A 48 16.01 -8.98 -1.17
CA THR A 48 15.00 -9.99 -1.52
C THR A 48 15.36 -11.38 -1.00
N ARG A 49 16.64 -11.66 -0.75
CA ARG A 49 17.18 -12.96 -0.36
C ARG A 49 17.53 -12.93 1.13
N ALA A 50 16.98 -13.87 1.90
CA ALA A 50 17.21 -13.93 3.34
C ALA A 50 18.71 -14.11 3.68
N ASP A 51 19.44 -14.88 2.87
CA ASP A 51 20.86 -15.19 3.10
C ASP A 51 21.80 -14.00 2.89
N ASP A 52 21.32 -12.96 2.20
CA ASP A 52 22.11 -11.75 1.96
C ASP A 52 21.79 -10.64 3.00
N MET A 53 20.88 -10.89 3.96
CA MET A 53 20.49 -9.92 4.99
C MET A 53 21.49 -9.88 6.16
N ASN A 54 21.67 -8.69 6.75
CA ASN A 54 22.58 -8.44 7.86
C ASN A 54 21.97 -8.82 9.22
N TYR A 55 20.66 -8.61 9.40
CA TYR A 55 19.95 -8.83 10.65
C TYR A 55 19.17 -10.14 10.63
N GLU A 56 19.49 -11.03 11.56
CA GLU A 56 18.87 -12.35 11.68
C GLU A 56 17.34 -12.29 11.76
N LEU A 57 16.79 -11.37 12.55
CA LEU A 57 15.34 -11.17 12.66
C LEU A 57 14.68 -10.88 11.29
N MET A 58 15.32 -10.07 10.46
CA MET A 58 14.83 -9.74 9.11
C MET A 58 14.98 -10.94 8.18
N ALA A 59 16.12 -11.62 8.25
CA ALA A 59 16.42 -12.81 7.46
C ALA A 59 15.42 -13.93 7.74
N GLU A 60 15.18 -14.27 9.00
CA GLU A 60 14.24 -15.31 9.42
C GLU A 60 12.81 -15.01 8.96
N ARG A 61 12.34 -13.77 9.15
CA ARG A 61 10.99 -13.40 8.72
C ARG A 61 10.84 -13.46 7.20
N THR A 62 11.86 -13.02 6.47
CA THR A 62 11.89 -13.09 5.01
C THR A 62 11.88 -14.53 4.52
N ARG A 63 12.71 -15.39 5.13
CA ARG A 63 12.76 -16.82 4.84
C ARG A 63 11.41 -17.49 5.10
N TYR A 64 10.76 -17.20 6.23
CA TYR A 64 9.42 -17.70 6.50
C TYR A 64 8.43 -17.30 5.40
N LEU A 65 8.36 -16.02 5.06
CA LEU A 65 7.37 -15.54 4.08
C LEU A 65 7.62 -16.03 2.65
N LYS A 66 8.88 -16.33 2.28
CA LYS A 66 9.25 -16.67 0.90
C LYS A 66 9.54 -18.15 0.65
N GLU A 67 9.93 -18.90 1.67
CA GLU A 67 10.40 -20.29 1.51
C GLU A 67 9.60 -21.29 2.35
N ASN A 68 9.01 -20.86 3.48
CA ASN A 68 8.18 -21.76 4.28
C ASN A 68 6.81 -21.97 3.61
N PRO A 69 6.32 -23.21 3.44
CA PRO A 69 5.03 -23.46 2.78
C PRO A 69 3.85 -22.69 3.36
N LYS A 70 3.80 -22.48 4.68
CA LYS A 70 2.73 -21.70 5.32
C LYS A 70 2.86 -20.22 4.99
N GLY A 71 4.06 -19.65 5.15
CA GLY A 71 4.33 -18.25 4.83
C GLY A 71 4.11 -17.94 3.35
N VAL A 72 4.52 -18.85 2.45
CA VAL A 72 4.24 -18.74 1.01
C VAL A 72 2.73 -18.76 0.74
N SER A 73 1.97 -19.64 1.40
CA SER A 73 0.51 -19.65 1.23
C SER A 73 -0.15 -18.37 1.71
N GLU A 74 0.32 -17.77 2.81
CA GLU A 74 -0.14 -16.46 3.27
C GLU A 74 0.14 -15.38 2.22
N MET A 75 1.36 -15.33 1.67
CA MET A 75 1.74 -14.38 0.63
C MET A 75 0.96 -14.59 -0.67
N CYS A 76 0.73 -15.83 -1.10
CA CYS A 76 -0.09 -16.15 -2.27
C CYS A 76 -1.51 -15.64 -2.10
N LYS A 77 -2.11 -15.82 -0.91
CA LYS A 77 -3.46 -15.32 -0.63
C LYS A 77 -3.54 -13.80 -0.74
N VAL A 78 -2.56 -13.08 -0.18
CA VAL A 78 -2.49 -11.60 -0.30
C VAL A 78 -2.41 -11.17 -1.77
N MET A 79 -1.65 -11.89 -2.59
CA MET A 79 -1.55 -11.60 -4.03
C MET A 79 -2.86 -11.90 -4.78
N GLU A 80 -3.56 -12.96 -4.41
CA GLU A 80 -4.89 -13.29 -4.95
C GLU A 80 -5.93 -12.24 -4.57
N ASP A 81 -5.94 -11.80 -3.31
CA ASP A 81 -6.83 -10.76 -2.81
C ASP A 81 -6.58 -9.44 -3.56
N MET A 82 -5.32 -9.02 -3.71
CA MET A 82 -4.95 -7.83 -4.49
C MET A 82 -5.40 -7.92 -5.96
N ARG A 83 -5.28 -9.11 -6.58
CA ARG A 83 -5.78 -9.35 -7.95
C ARG A 83 -7.31 -9.21 -8.01
N ASN A 84 -8.02 -9.79 -7.04
CA ASN A 84 -9.48 -9.73 -6.97
C ASN A 84 -9.97 -8.29 -6.77
N GLU A 85 -9.31 -7.53 -5.90
CA GLU A 85 -9.56 -6.11 -5.68
C GLU A 85 -9.35 -5.30 -6.98
N THR A 86 -8.21 -5.51 -7.66
CA THR A 86 -7.92 -4.82 -8.93
C THR A 86 -8.96 -5.12 -10.01
N LEU A 87 -9.38 -6.38 -10.14
CA LEU A 87 -10.43 -6.79 -11.08
C LEU A 87 -11.77 -6.11 -10.73
N LYS A 88 -12.11 -6.06 -9.45
CA LYS A 88 -13.33 -5.41 -8.96
C LYS A 88 -13.30 -3.90 -9.22
N GLU A 89 -12.19 -3.23 -8.95
CA GLU A 89 -12.02 -1.80 -9.26
C GLU A 89 -12.16 -1.53 -10.76
N SER A 90 -11.57 -2.38 -11.60
CA SER A 90 -11.70 -2.27 -13.06
C SER A 90 -13.15 -2.45 -13.53
N ALA A 91 -13.87 -3.41 -12.97
CA ALA A 91 -15.30 -3.63 -13.23
C ALA A 91 -16.13 -2.40 -12.84
N ILE A 92 -15.90 -1.86 -11.64
CA ILE A 92 -16.56 -0.64 -11.15
C ILE A 92 -16.27 0.56 -12.06
N ASN A 93 -15.02 0.75 -12.46
CA ASN A 93 -14.62 1.85 -13.35
C ASN A 93 -15.28 1.72 -14.74
N THR A 94 -15.39 0.50 -15.26
CA THR A 94 -16.08 0.22 -16.53
C THR A 94 -17.57 0.55 -16.42
N ALA A 95 -18.24 0.08 -15.36
CA ALA A 95 -19.65 0.37 -15.12
C ALA A 95 -19.90 1.89 -14.96
N ARG A 96 -19.03 2.61 -14.24
CA ARG A 96 -19.11 4.07 -14.10
C ARG A 96 -19.05 4.80 -15.43
N ARG A 97 -18.18 4.36 -16.35
CA ARG A 97 -18.08 4.94 -17.71
C ARG A 97 -19.36 4.68 -18.51
N MET A 98 -19.87 3.45 -18.51
CA MET A 98 -21.12 3.12 -19.21
C MET A 98 -22.34 3.86 -18.64
N LEU A 99 -22.42 4.02 -17.31
CA LEU A 99 -23.44 4.83 -16.65
C LEU A 99 -23.32 6.32 -16.99
N ALA A 100 -22.11 6.82 -17.26
CA ALA A 100 -21.90 8.19 -17.72
C ALA A 100 -22.32 8.41 -19.17
N ASP A 101 -22.11 7.42 -20.04
CA ASP A 101 -22.55 7.47 -21.44
C ASP A 101 -24.08 7.42 -21.55
N GLY A 102 -24.77 6.75 -20.60
CA GLY A 102 -26.24 6.75 -20.50
C GLY A 102 -26.96 5.96 -21.60
N ILE A 103 -26.22 5.23 -22.44
CA ILE A 103 -26.74 4.49 -23.60
C ILE A 103 -27.37 3.16 -23.20
N LEU A 104 -26.79 2.50 -22.20
CA LEU A 104 -27.12 1.12 -21.83
C LEU A 104 -28.05 1.07 -20.61
N ALA A 105 -28.98 0.13 -20.62
CA ALA A 105 -29.79 -0.22 -19.45
C ALA A 105 -28.92 -0.83 -18.34
N LEU A 106 -29.33 -0.69 -17.08
CA LEU A 106 -28.56 -1.13 -15.91
C LEU A 106 -28.21 -2.62 -15.96
N GLU A 107 -29.12 -3.44 -16.48
CA GLU A 107 -28.94 -4.88 -16.65
C GLU A 107 -27.80 -5.20 -17.64
N LYS A 108 -27.70 -4.42 -18.72
CA LYS A 108 -26.63 -4.57 -19.73
C LYS A 108 -25.28 -4.07 -19.24
N ILE A 109 -25.28 -3.02 -18.42
CA ILE A 109 -24.05 -2.55 -17.76
C ILE A 109 -23.54 -3.60 -16.76
N ALA A 110 -24.43 -4.20 -15.97
CA ALA A 110 -24.09 -5.28 -15.05
C ALA A 110 -23.47 -6.48 -15.78
N GLU A 111 -24.10 -6.91 -16.89
CA GLU A 111 -23.59 -7.98 -17.76
C GLU A 111 -22.18 -7.68 -18.29
N TYR A 112 -21.95 -6.51 -18.88
CA TYR A 112 -20.66 -6.18 -19.48
C TYR A 112 -19.55 -5.89 -18.47
N ALA A 113 -19.89 -5.29 -17.33
CA ALA A 113 -18.92 -5.00 -16.28
C ALA A 113 -18.62 -6.23 -15.41
N GLY A 114 -19.41 -7.30 -15.48
CA GLY A 114 -19.30 -8.45 -14.60
C GLY A 114 -19.68 -8.13 -13.14
N LEU A 115 -20.64 -7.23 -12.95
CA LEU A 115 -21.18 -6.81 -11.65
C LEU A 115 -22.61 -7.31 -11.48
N SER A 116 -23.12 -7.33 -10.25
CA SER A 116 -24.55 -7.49 -10.01
C SER A 116 -25.33 -6.22 -10.36
N VAL A 117 -26.61 -6.38 -10.72
CA VAL A 117 -27.50 -5.24 -11.01
C VAL A 117 -27.62 -4.31 -9.79
N ASP A 118 -27.59 -4.87 -8.57
CA ASP A 118 -27.66 -4.08 -7.34
C ASP A 118 -26.38 -3.26 -7.09
N GLU A 119 -25.20 -3.78 -7.45
CA GLU A 119 -23.96 -3.00 -7.42
C GLU A 119 -24.00 -1.85 -8.41
N VAL A 120 -24.49 -2.07 -9.63
CA VAL A 120 -24.64 -1.01 -10.64
C VAL A 120 -25.64 0.05 -10.19
N LYS A 121 -26.75 -0.34 -9.55
CA LYS A 121 -27.72 0.61 -8.97
C LYS A 121 -27.09 1.48 -7.88
N LYS A 122 -26.30 0.89 -6.98
CA LYS A 122 -25.56 1.64 -5.95
C LYS A 122 -24.58 2.65 -6.58
N LEU A 123 -23.84 2.23 -7.60
CA LEU A 123 -22.94 3.13 -8.33
C LEU A 123 -23.66 4.29 -9.02
N GLN A 124 -24.91 4.08 -9.47
CA GLN A 124 -25.75 5.13 -10.04
C GLN A 124 -26.24 6.10 -8.97
N THR A 125 -26.64 5.62 -7.78
CA THR A 125 -27.08 6.49 -6.68
C THR A 125 -25.94 7.31 -6.10
N ASP A 126 -24.75 6.74 -5.97
CA ASP A 126 -23.55 7.44 -5.44
C ASP A 126 -23.07 8.57 -6.36
N LYS A 127 -23.41 8.53 -7.66
CA LYS A 127 -23.12 9.61 -8.62
C LYS A 127 -24.10 10.77 -8.52
N ASN A 128 -25.32 10.51 -8.04
CA ASN A 128 -26.40 11.50 -7.93
C ASN A 128 -26.44 12.19 -6.55
N ALA A 129 -25.54 11.81 -5.64
CA ALA A 129 -25.30 12.45 -4.34
C ALA A 129 -24.18 13.49 -4.44
#